data_AF-A0A0D0MK21-F1
#
_entry.id   AF-A0A0D0MK21-F1
#
_cell.length_a   1.000
_cell.length_b   1.000
_cell.length_c   1.000
_cell.angle_alpha   90.00
_cell.angle_beta   90.00
_cell.angle_gamma   90.00
#
_symmetry.space_group_name_H-M   'P 1'
#
loop_
_entity.id
_entity.type
_entity.pdbx_description
1 polymer ?
#
loop_
_entity_poly.entity_id
_entity_poly.type
_entity_poly.pdbx_seq_one_letter_code
_entity_poly.pdbx_strand_id
1 'polypeptide(L)'
;MGTPAAAADIALQGRELVVSGMLDGSAIKTFTDHLASGTVRTVVFEDLSGGTADAAGAFADAIRASGVDTEIRGQCMAACAYAFLAGKTHRFGYGFQVNGILLPVAVRPTAAELAVRWRGEEAHKTLADFTPATATTAGTATAKPVEASVPSTKDARDNWQPDHGVLFTASPTLFGRIYNAYYCDGTQGRDFSKCERLSDADPYKLGVLTP
;
A
#
# COMPACT_ATOMS: atom_id res chain seq x y z
N MET A 1 13.16 21.36 5.61
CA MET A 1 13.52 21.05 4.21
C MET A 1 13.51 19.53 4.10
N GLY A 2 12.54 18.96 3.39
CA GLY A 2 12.45 17.51 3.23
C GLY A 2 13.34 17.08 2.07
N THR A 3 14.26 16.16 2.33
CA THR A 3 15.02 15.47 1.28
C THR A 3 14.01 14.86 0.29
N PRO A 4 14.16 15.07 -1.04
CA PRO A 4 13.34 14.35 -1.99
C PRO A 4 13.51 12.85 -1.71
N ALA A 5 12.39 12.12 -1.64
CA ALA A 5 12.43 10.68 -1.51
C ALA A 5 13.23 10.12 -2.70
N ALA A 6 14.28 9.36 -2.41
CA ALA A 6 15.07 8.73 -3.46
C ALA A 6 14.20 7.73 -4.23
N ALA A 7 14.50 7.56 -5.53
CA ALA A 7 13.95 6.49 -6.35
C ALA A 7 14.14 5.13 -5.67
N ALA A 8 13.33 4.13 -6.05
CA ALA A 8 13.41 2.81 -5.45
C ALA A 8 14.83 2.23 -5.58
N ASP A 9 15.42 1.84 -4.45
CA ASP A 9 16.67 1.09 -4.41
C ASP A 9 16.39 -0.38 -4.10
N ILE A 10 17.19 -1.27 -4.69
CA ILE A 10 17.02 -2.72 -4.58
C ILE A 10 18.34 -3.37 -4.18
N ALA A 11 18.33 -4.05 -3.04
CA ALA A 11 19.49 -4.77 -2.52
C ALA A 11 19.15 -6.24 -2.24
N LEU A 12 19.90 -7.16 -2.85
CA LEU A 12 19.79 -8.58 -2.57
C LEU A 12 20.62 -8.93 -1.32
N GLN A 13 19.95 -9.45 -0.28
CA GLN A 13 20.55 -9.87 0.99
C GLN A 13 20.26 -11.36 1.21
N GLY A 14 21.12 -12.22 0.66
CA GLY A 14 20.93 -13.67 0.72
C GLY A 14 19.65 -14.10 -0.02
N ARG A 15 18.59 -14.44 0.73
CA ARG A 15 17.27 -14.81 0.19
C ARG A 15 16.23 -13.70 0.32
N GLU A 16 16.63 -12.55 0.85
CA GLU A 16 15.78 -11.37 0.98
C GLU A 16 16.11 -10.40 -0.14
N LEU A 17 15.07 -9.83 -0.77
CA LEU A 17 15.21 -8.72 -1.70
C LEU A 17 14.67 -7.48 -1.01
N VAL A 18 15.58 -6.62 -0.55
CA VAL A 18 15.24 -5.39 0.17
C VAL A 18 14.95 -4.30 -0.85
N VAL A 19 13.79 -3.66 -0.71
CA VAL A 19 13.32 -2.54 -1.52
C VAL A 19 13.14 -1.35 -0.59
N SER A 20 13.67 -0.20 -0.94
CA SER A 20 13.54 1.03 -0.14
C SER A 20 13.28 2.25 -1.03
N GLY A 21 12.91 3.39 -0.44
CA GLY A 21 12.68 4.64 -1.18
C GLY A 21 11.26 4.79 -1.72
N MET A 22 11.13 5.19 -2.99
CA MET A 22 9.84 5.44 -3.65
C MET A 22 9.62 4.47 -4.82
N LEU A 23 8.48 3.79 -4.84
CA LEU A 23 8.05 2.96 -5.98
C LEU A 23 7.63 3.84 -7.16
N ASP A 24 8.59 4.33 -7.92
CA ASP A 24 8.38 5.15 -9.12
C ASP A 24 8.38 4.32 -10.42
N GLY A 25 8.62 3.01 -10.31
CA GLY A 25 8.66 2.06 -11.42
C GLY A 25 10.03 1.95 -12.10
N SER A 26 11.00 2.82 -11.80
CA SER A 26 12.33 2.80 -12.44
C SER A 26 13.10 1.50 -12.15
N ALA A 27 12.89 0.91 -10.97
CA ALA A 27 13.59 -0.29 -10.51
C ALA A 27 12.87 -1.61 -10.86
N ILE A 28 11.71 -1.56 -11.55
CA ILE A 28 10.88 -2.76 -11.77
C ILE A 28 11.60 -3.88 -12.53
N LYS A 29 12.41 -3.52 -13.53
CA LYS A 29 13.15 -4.52 -14.31
C LYS A 29 14.16 -5.27 -13.44
N THR A 30 14.95 -4.54 -12.67
CA THR A 30 15.93 -5.11 -11.74
C THR A 30 15.23 -5.99 -10.69
N PHE A 31 14.08 -5.53 -10.18
CA PHE A 31 13.25 -6.30 -9.26
C PHE A 31 12.82 -7.65 -9.86
N THR A 32 12.25 -7.63 -11.06
CA THR A 32 11.81 -8.86 -11.76
C THR A 32 12.97 -9.80 -12.08
N ASP A 33 14.13 -9.26 -12.45
CA ASP A 33 15.32 -10.07 -12.75
C ASP A 33 15.80 -10.82 -11.50
N HIS A 34 15.79 -10.17 -10.32
CA HIS A 34 16.11 -10.83 -9.06
C HIS A 34 15.10 -11.90 -8.67
N LEU A 35 13.79 -11.65 -8.83
CA LEU A 35 12.77 -12.64 -8.53
C LEU A 35 12.84 -13.86 -9.47
N ALA A 36 13.07 -13.64 -10.76
CA ALA A 36 13.21 -14.69 -11.77
C ALA A 36 14.41 -15.63 -11.51
N SER A 37 15.40 -15.19 -10.73
CA SER A 37 16.52 -16.05 -10.31
C SER A 37 16.08 -17.23 -9.42
N GLY A 38 14.88 -17.16 -8.81
CA GLY A 38 14.36 -18.19 -7.89
C GLY A 38 15.05 -18.26 -6.52
N THR A 39 16.04 -17.38 -6.27
CA THR A 39 16.78 -17.35 -5.00
C THR A 39 16.01 -16.63 -3.90
N VAL A 40 15.30 -15.57 -4.28
CA VAL A 40 14.52 -14.73 -3.37
C VAL A 40 13.35 -15.53 -2.79
N ARG A 41 13.14 -15.38 -1.48
CA ARG A 41 11.98 -15.93 -0.77
C ARG A 41 11.12 -14.87 -0.11
N THR A 42 11.75 -13.77 0.29
CA THR A 42 11.06 -12.66 0.94
C THR A 42 11.42 -11.38 0.22
N VAL A 43 10.42 -10.60 -0.15
CA VAL A 43 10.60 -9.20 -0.52
C VAL A 43 10.40 -8.36 0.73
N VAL A 44 11.43 -7.61 1.12
CA VAL A 44 11.41 -6.77 2.30
C VAL A 44 11.22 -5.33 1.85
N PHE A 45 10.13 -4.72 2.28
CA PHE A 45 9.85 -3.30 2.08
C PHE A 45 10.38 -2.52 3.29
N GLU A 46 11.44 -1.75 3.08
CA GLU A 46 12.14 -0.99 4.11
C GLU A 46 11.93 0.51 3.92
N ASP A 47 11.20 1.12 4.85
CA ASP A 47 10.93 2.57 4.91
C ASP A 47 10.51 3.20 3.57
N LEU A 48 9.49 2.63 2.93
CA LEU A 48 8.92 3.16 1.69
C LEU A 48 7.85 4.22 1.93
N SER A 49 8.08 5.38 1.34
CA SER A 49 7.18 6.53 1.37
C SER A 49 6.00 6.46 0.39
N GLY A 50 5.84 5.34 -0.33
CA GLY A 50 4.83 5.17 -1.38
C GLY A 50 5.41 5.20 -2.78
N GLY A 51 4.65 5.75 -3.72
CA GLY A 51 4.95 5.62 -5.15
C GLY A 51 3.71 5.83 -6.02
N THR A 52 3.82 5.45 -7.30
CA THR A 52 2.72 5.54 -8.27
C THR A 52 1.85 4.28 -8.24
N ALA A 53 0.59 4.42 -8.68
CA ALA A 53 -0.33 3.30 -8.78
C ALA A 53 0.17 2.22 -9.76
N ASP A 54 0.70 2.65 -10.90
CA ASP A 54 1.25 1.76 -11.92
C ASP A 54 2.44 0.95 -11.39
N ALA A 55 3.35 1.60 -10.65
CA ALA A 55 4.46 0.91 -10.02
C ALA A 55 3.96 -0.10 -8.96
N ALA A 56 3.01 0.29 -8.11
CA ALA A 56 2.41 -0.62 -7.13
C ALA A 56 1.87 -1.89 -7.79
N GLY A 57 1.14 -1.74 -8.90
CA GLY A 57 0.61 -2.84 -9.71
C GLY A 57 1.72 -3.73 -10.27
N ALA A 58 2.73 -3.14 -10.90
CA ALA A 58 3.82 -3.90 -11.51
C ALA A 58 4.63 -4.70 -10.49
N PHE A 59 4.95 -4.11 -9.33
CA PHE A 59 5.64 -4.83 -8.25
C PHE A 59 4.75 -5.94 -7.68
N ALA A 60 3.46 -5.68 -7.47
CA ALA A 60 2.50 -6.66 -6.99
C ALA A 60 2.39 -7.87 -7.93
N ASP A 61 2.26 -7.64 -9.25
CA ASP A 61 2.16 -8.71 -10.24
C ASP A 61 3.41 -9.59 -10.26
N ALA A 62 4.60 -8.97 -10.19
CA ALA A 62 5.86 -9.70 -10.11
C ALA A 62 5.96 -10.56 -8.84
N ILE A 63 5.51 -10.04 -7.69
CA ILE A 63 5.50 -10.77 -6.40
C ILE A 63 4.54 -11.97 -6.49
N ARG A 64 3.31 -11.77 -6.98
CA ARG A 64 2.34 -12.87 -7.15
C ARG A 64 2.87 -13.96 -8.08
N ALA A 65 3.41 -13.56 -9.23
CA ALA A 65 3.97 -14.50 -10.20
C ALA A 65 5.11 -15.33 -9.62
N SER A 66 5.88 -14.76 -8.69
CA SER A 66 7.01 -15.42 -8.05
C SER A 66 6.64 -16.24 -6.81
N GLY A 67 5.48 -15.98 -6.21
CA GLY A 67 4.98 -16.70 -5.02
C GLY A 67 5.86 -16.50 -3.78
N VAL A 68 6.54 -15.35 -3.69
CA VAL A 68 7.40 -14.98 -2.56
C VAL A 68 6.58 -14.40 -1.40
N ASP A 69 7.16 -14.45 -0.21
CA ASP A 69 6.62 -13.79 0.98
C ASP A 69 6.98 -12.30 0.95
N THR A 70 6.24 -11.48 1.70
CA THR A 70 6.51 -10.06 1.87
C THR A 70 6.66 -9.69 3.34
N GLU A 71 7.56 -8.75 3.60
CA GLU A 71 7.86 -8.27 4.95
C GLU A 71 7.99 -6.75 4.94
N ILE A 72 7.50 -6.08 5.99
CA ILE A 72 7.74 -4.65 6.19
C ILE A 72 8.70 -4.42 7.36
N ARG A 73 9.74 -3.64 7.12
CA ARG A 73 10.65 -3.10 8.14
C ARG A 73 10.52 -1.58 8.15
N GLY A 74 10.08 -1.02 9.27
CA GLY A 74 9.76 0.40 9.35
C GLY A 74 8.43 0.73 8.67
N GLN A 75 8.39 1.74 7.81
CA GLN A 75 7.13 2.23 7.22
C GLN A 75 6.90 1.75 5.78
N CYS A 76 5.65 1.45 5.44
CA CYS A 76 5.22 1.07 4.10
C CYS A 76 3.94 1.82 3.75
N MET A 77 4.08 2.93 3.02
CA MET A 77 2.98 3.85 2.77
C MET A 77 2.37 3.64 1.39
N ALA A 78 1.05 3.78 1.30
CA ALA A 78 0.33 3.92 0.02
C ALA A 78 0.69 2.81 -1.00
N ALA A 79 1.48 3.12 -2.02
CA ALA A 79 1.80 2.20 -3.13
C ALA A 79 2.51 0.93 -2.63
N CYS A 80 3.37 1.10 -1.61
CA CYS A 80 4.07 -0.01 -0.98
C CYS A 80 3.09 -1.04 -0.40
N ALA A 81 1.98 -0.59 0.18
CA ALA A 81 1.02 -1.46 0.84
C ALA A 81 0.40 -2.48 -0.13
N TYR A 82 0.17 -2.09 -1.38
CA TYR A 82 -0.39 -2.99 -2.40
C TYR A 82 0.62 -3.99 -2.92
N ALA A 83 1.88 -3.57 -3.10
CA ALA A 83 2.97 -4.50 -3.41
C ALA A 83 3.19 -5.49 -2.26
N PHE A 84 3.10 -5.04 -1.01
CA PHE A 84 3.18 -5.89 0.17
C PHE A 84 2.07 -6.94 0.23
N LEU A 85 0.81 -6.56 0.01
CA LEU A 85 -0.32 -7.49 0.06
C LEU A 85 -0.30 -8.55 -1.05
N ALA A 86 0.56 -8.39 -2.06
CA ALA A 86 0.73 -9.38 -3.13
C ALA A 86 1.53 -10.63 -2.70
N GLY A 87 2.19 -10.57 -1.53
CA GLY A 87 2.97 -11.68 -0.98
C GLY A 87 2.10 -12.90 -0.70
N LYS A 88 2.68 -14.09 -0.85
CA LYS A 88 2.03 -15.35 -0.47
C LYS A 88 1.69 -15.36 1.03
N THR A 89 2.65 -14.91 1.83
CA THR A 89 2.46 -14.54 3.23
C THR A 89 2.99 -13.13 3.41
N HIS A 90 2.42 -12.38 4.34
CA HIS A 90 2.72 -10.97 4.53
C HIS A 90 2.81 -10.68 6.03
N ARG A 91 3.98 -10.20 6.48
CA ARG A 91 4.29 -10.00 7.90
C ARG A 91 4.99 -8.67 8.18
N PHE A 92 4.97 -8.27 9.45
CA PHE A 92 5.91 -7.26 9.93
C PHE A 92 7.23 -7.91 10.32
N GLY A 93 8.33 -7.22 10.02
CA GLY A 93 9.68 -7.66 10.34
C GLY A 93 9.94 -7.70 11.83
N TYR A 94 10.87 -8.57 12.22
CA TYR A 94 11.32 -8.71 13.60
C TYR A 94 12.30 -7.57 13.96
N GLY A 95 12.41 -7.24 15.25
CA GLY A 95 13.27 -6.15 15.75
C GLY A 95 12.57 -5.14 16.65
N PHE A 96 13.31 -4.13 17.09
CA PHE A 96 12.88 -3.10 18.05
C PHE A 96 12.30 -1.84 17.39
N GLN A 97 12.17 -1.83 16.08
CA GLN A 97 11.51 -0.77 15.34
C GLN A 97 9.98 -0.90 15.36
N VAL A 98 9.30 0.24 15.22
CA VAL A 98 7.87 0.28 14.93
C VAL A 98 7.67 0.03 13.45
N ASN A 99 6.88 -0.98 13.11
CA ASN A 99 6.49 -1.24 11.74
C ASN A 99 5.09 -0.64 11.47
N GLY A 100 4.88 -0.10 10.28
CA GLY A 100 3.63 0.55 9.90
C GLY A 100 3.29 0.30 8.43
N ILE A 101 2.01 0.09 8.14
CA ILE A 101 1.47 0.02 6.78
C ILE A 101 0.23 0.89 6.66
N LEU A 102 0.25 1.87 5.76
CA LEU A 102 -0.92 2.68 5.43
C LEU A 102 -1.53 2.14 4.14
N LEU A 103 -2.76 1.63 4.24
CA LEU A 103 -3.55 1.14 3.11
C LEU A 103 -4.56 2.22 2.71
N PRO A 104 -4.39 2.84 1.53
CA PRO A 104 -5.38 3.78 1.02
C PRO A 104 -6.75 3.17 0.83
N VAL A 105 -7.76 3.96 1.14
CA VAL A 105 -9.18 3.61 0.98
C VAL A 105 -9.93 4.81 0.41
N ALA A 106 -10.74 4.60 -0.63
CA ALA A 106 -11.48 5.71 -1.25
C ALA A 106 -12.56 6.32 -0.32
N VAL A 107 -13.10 5.52 0.59
CA VAL A 107 -14.11 5.93 1.59
C VAL A 107 -13.79 5.29 2.94
N ARG A 108 -14.24 5.91 4.03
CA ARG A 108 -14.12 5.33 5.37
C ARG A 108 -14.77 3.93 5.37
N PRO A 109 -14.00 2.86 5.63
CA PRO A 109 -14.56 1.54 5.71
C PRO A 109 -15.27 1.36 7.05
N THR A 110 -16.40 0.67 7.01
CA THR A 110 -17.07 0.14 8.21
C THR A 110 -16.27 -1.03 8.79
N ALA A 111 -16.48 -1.34 10.08
CA ALA A 111 -15.82 -2.48 10.73
C ALA A 111 -16.11 -3.82 10.02
N ALA A 112 -17.33 -3.98 9.49
CA ALA A 112 -17.73 -5.16 8.73
C ALA A 112 -16.98 -5.28 7.39
N GLU A 113 -16.78 -4.16 6.68
CA GLU A 113 -16.03 -4.15 5.42
C GLU A 113 -14.56 -4.47 5.64
N LEU A 114 -13.94 -3.91 6.69
CA LEU A 114 -12.56 -4.23 7.04
C LEU A 114 -12.35 -5.74 7.25
N ALA A 115 -13.31 -6.43 7.87
CA ALA A 115 -13.19 -7.84 8.25
C ALA A 115 -13.16 -8.81 7.06
N VAL A 116 -13.65 -8.39 5.89
CA VAL A 116 -13.71 -9.21 4.67
C VAL A 116 -12.78 -8.72 3.57
N ARG A 117 -12.36 -7.44 3.62
CA ARG A 117 -11.71 -6.75 2.50
C ARG A 117 -10.37 -7.33 2.07
N TRP A 118 -9.59 -7.91 2.99
CA TRP A 118 -8.30 -8.52 2.66
C TRP A 118 -8.29 -10.04 2.89
N ARG A 119 -9.48 -10.67 2.85
CA ARG A 119 -9.65 -12.13 2.92
C ARG A 119 -10.31 -12.67 1.64
N GLY A 120 -9.84 -13.83 1.15
CA GLY A 120 -10.44 -14.55 0.02
C GLY A 120 -10.13 -13.95 -1.36
N GLU A 121 -10.76 -14.45 -2.43
CA GLU A 121 -10.52 -13.96 -3.80
C GLU A 121 -10.93 -12.48 -4.00
N GLU A 122 -11.81 -11.92 -3.16
CA GLU A 122 -12.13 -10.48 -3.17
C GLU A 122 -11.05 -9.60 -2.49
N ALA A 123 -10.07 -10.19 -1.80
CA ALA A 123 -8.86 -9.49 -1.34
C ALA A 123 -8.00 -9.00 -2.52
N HIS A 124 -8.30 -9.48 -3.72
CA HIS A 124 -7.56 -9.23 -4.95
C HIS A 124 -8.08 -7.99 -5.68
N LYS A 125 -8.83 -7.10 -5.01
CA LYS A 125 -9.15 -5.78 -5.59
C LYS A 125 -7.85 -5.04 -5.85
N THR A 126 -7.42 -5.15 -7.10
CA THR A 126 -6.22 -4.50 -7.62
C THR A 126 -6.41 -3.01 -7.49
N LEU A 127 -5.31 -2.28 -7.37
CA LEU A 127 -5.36 -0.83 -7.28
C LEU A 127 -6.11 -0.19 -8.47
N ALA A 128 -6.15 -0.89 -9.61
CA ALA A 128 -6.93 -0.51 -10.79
C ALA A 128 -8.44 -0.36 -10.53
N ASP A 129 -9.01 -0.98 -9.49
CA ASP A 129 -10.42 -0.78 -9.11
C ASP A 129 -10.69 0.61 -8.49
N PHE A 130 -9.63 1.34 -8.12
CA PHE A 130 -9.70 2.73 -7.65
C PHE A 130 -9.50 3.73 -8.80
N THR A 131 -9.15 3.24 -10.00
CA THR A 131 -9.18 3.97 -11.26
C THR A 131 -10.53 3.69 -11.93
N PRO A 132 -11.42 4.67 -12.12
CA PRO A 132 -12.70 4.40 -12.75
C PRO A 132 -12.50 4.03 -14.21
N ALA A 133 -12.94 2.82 -14.56
CA ALA A 133 -13.10 2.36 -15.92
C ALA A 133 -13.95 3.37 -16.71
N THR A 134 -13.36 3.95 -17.74
CA THR A 134 -14.05 4.83 -18.68
C THR A 134 -15.07 4.02 -19.49
N ALA A 135 -16.34 4.31 -19.25
CA ALA A 135 -17.45 4.32 -20.22
C ALA A 135 -17.77 3.04 -21.04
N THR A 136 -18.83 2.35 -20.63
CA THR A 136 -19.92 1.93 -21.54
C THR A 136 -21.18 1.95 -20.66
N THR A 137 -22.12 2.89 -20.77
CA THR A 137 -23.09 3.06 -21.85
C THR A 137 -23.82 4.40 -21.66
N ALA A 138 -24.25 4.99 -22.77
CA ALA A 138 -24.92 6.28 -22.88
C ALA A 138 -26.18 6.48 -22.00
N GLY A 139 -26.41 7.72 -21.56
CA GLY A 139 -27.64 8.15 -20.90
C GLY A 139 -27.63 9.64 -20.56
N THR A 140 -28.09 10.45 -21.51
CA THR A 140 -28.36 11.90 -21.48
C THR A 140 -28.87 12.50 -20.16
N ALA A 141 -28.27 13.60 -19.69
CA ALA A 141 -28.99 14.78 -19.21
C ALA A 141 -28.07 16.02 -19.12
N THR A 142 -28.54 17.11 -19.70
CA THR A 142 -27.92 18.43 -19.84
C THR A 142 -28.00 19.30 -18.58
N ALA A 143 -26.93 20.01 -18.22
CA ALA A 143 -26.98 21.30 -17.51
C ALA A 143 -25.74 22.17 -17.82
N LYS A 144 -25.96 23.47 -17.98
CA LYS A 144 -25.08 24.55 -18.51
C LYS A 144 -24.16 25.18 -17.42
N PRO A 145 -23.21 26.07 -17.79
CA PRO A 145 -21.86 26.12 -17.22
C PRO A 145 -21.66 27.18 -16.13
N VAL A 146 -20.66 26.96 -15.27
CA VAL A 146 -19.94 28.03 -14.55
C VAL A 146 -18.45 27.83 -14.78
N GLU A 147 -17.79 28.96 -15.06
CA GLU A 147 -16.49 29.11 -15.70
C GLU A 147 -15.33 29.07 -14.69
N ALA A 148 -14.35 28.21 -15.02
CA ALA A 148 -12.91 28.33 -14.89
C ALA A 148 -12.25 28.66 -13.52
N SER A 149 -11.71 27.62 -12.90
CA SER A 149 -10.26 27.54 -12.65
C SER A 149 -9.81 26.17 -13.13
N VAL A 150 -8.91 26.13 -14.11
CA VAL A 150 -8.56 24.92 -14.87
C VAL A 150 -7.46 24.13 -14.14
N PRO A 151 -7.69 22.88 -13.70
CA PRO A 151 -6.65 21.88 -13.69
C PRO A 151 -6.61 21.21 -15.07
N SER A 152 -5.41 21.11 -15.63
CA SER A 152 -5.10 20.44 -16.89
C SER A 152 -5.73 19.06 -16.99
N THR A 153 -6.31 18.77 -18.15
CA THR A 153 -7.04 17.54 -18.52
C THR A 153 -6.14 16.31 -18.72
N LYS A 154 -5.21 16.07 -17.79
CA LYS A 154 -4.48 14.80 -17.65
C LYS A 154 -4.82 14.03 -16.37
N ASP A 155 -5.52 14.67 -15.43
CA ASP A 155 -5.91 14.13 -14.13
C ASP A 155 -7.38 13.67 -14.09
N ALA A 156 -7.82 12.98 -15.14
CA ALA A 156 -9.15 12.38 -15.13
C ALA A 156 -9.14 11.06 -14.34
N ARG A 157 -9.35 11.23 -13.02
CA ARG A 157 -9.84 10.25 -12.04
C ARG A 157 -8.82 9.24 -11.46
N ASP A 158 -7.92 9.74 -10.63
CA ASP A 158 -7.27 8.91 -9.61
C ASP A 158 -7.95 9.19 -8.26
N ASN A 159 -8.66 8.20 -7.68
CA ASN A 159 -9.24 8.33 -6.34
C ASN A 159 -8.20 8.08 -5.23
N TRP A 160 -6.95 7.83 -5.61
CA TRP A 160 -5.85 7.60 -4.71
C TRP A 160 -5.48 8.84 -3.92
N GLN A 161 -5.62 8.74 -2.60
CA GLN A 161 -5.21 9.78 -1.65
C GLN A 161 -4.13 9.15 -0.75
N PRO A 162 -2.84 9.45 -0.97
CA PRO A 162 -1.73 8.74 -0.33
C PRO A 162 -1.65 8.94 1.20
N ASP A 163 -2.34 9.93 1.74
CA ASP A 163 -2.48 10.26 3.15
C ASP A 163 -3.84 9.88 3.76
N HIS A 164 -4.79 9.40 2.95
CA HIS A 164 -6.09 8.90 3.39
C HIS A 164 -6.08 7.38 3.37
N GLY A 165 -6.34 6.73 4.51
CA GLY A 165 -6.21 5.29 4.60
C GLY A 165 -6.48 4.71 5.97
N VAL A 166 -6.32 3.40 6.06
CA VAL A 166 -6.23 2.69 7.32
C VAL A 166 -4.76 2.36 7.58
N LEU A 167 -4.23 2.89 8.68
CA LEU A 167 -2.86 2.66 9.14
C LEU A 167 -2.87 1.52 10.16
N PHE A 168 -2.13 0.45 9.88
CA PHE A 168 -1.83 -0.60 10.85
C PHE A 168 -0.42 -0.45 11.35
N THR A 169 -0.22 -0.49 12.67
CA THR A 169 1.10 -0.41 13.29
C THR A 169 1.35 -1.60 14.20
N ALA A 170 2.63 -1.96 14.33
CA ALA A 170 3.11 -2.88 15.34
C ALA A 170 4.27 -2.25 16.10
N SER A 171 4.04 -1.97 17.39
CA SER A 171 5.04 -1.40 18.28
C SER A 171 5.59 -2.47 19.22
N PRO A 172 6.91 -2.61 19.34
CA PRO A 172 7.52 -3.52 20.30
C PRO A 172 7.33 -3.02 21.73
N THR A 173 7.14 -3.95 22.65
CA THR A 173 6.99 -3.72 24.10
C THR A 173 7.77 -4.78 24.87
N LEU A 174 7.91 -4.61 26.19
CA LEU A 174 8.55 -5.61 27.06
C LEU A 174 7.81 -6.97 27.08
N PHE A 175 6.53 -7.00 26.69
CA PHE A 175 5.68 -8.19 26.74
C PHE A 175 5.29 -8.72 25.35
N GLY A 176 6.00 -8.31 24.30
CA GLY A 176 5.70 -8.68 22.92
C GLY A 176 5.37 -7.47 22.07
N ARG A 177 4.44 -7.59 21.13
CA ARG A 177 4.03 -6.50 20.23
C ARG A 177 2.60 -6.10 20.49
N ILE A 178 2.34 -4.80 20.44
CA ILE A 178 1.00 -4.25 20.40
C ILE A 178 0.70 -3.86 18.97
N TYR A 179 -0.45 -4.32 18.46
CA TYR A 179 -0.96 -3.97 17.15
C TYR A 179 -2.08 -2.95 17.32
N ASN A 180 -2.01 -1.87 16.55
CA ASN A 180 -3.06 -0.86 16.52
C ASN A 180 -3.46 -0.58 15.08
N ALA A 181 -4.70 -0.14 14.91
CA ALA A 181 -5.21 0.33 13.64
C ALA A 181 -5.80 1.74 13.82
N TYR A 182 -5.59 2.57 12.82
CA TYR A 182 -6.06 3.95 12.80
C TYR A 182 -6.67 4.27 11.44
N TYR A 183 -7.74 5.06 11.44
CA TYR A 183 -8.26 5.68 10.24
C TYR A 183 -7.72 7.10 10.12
N CYS A 184 -7.11 7.37 8.98
CA CYS A 184 -6.50 8.63 8.61
C CYS A 184 -7.34 9.23 7.49
N ASP A 185 -7.96 10.40 7.68
CA ASP A 185 -8.86 11.01 6.68
C ASP A 185 -8.15 11.93 5.67
N GLY A 186 -6.82 12.03 5.77
CA GLY A 186 -5.96 12.86 4.93
C GLY A 186 -5.69 14.24 5.54
N THR A 187 -6.55 14.75 6.42
CA THR A 187 -6.39 16.09 7.01
C THR A 187 -5.16 16.21 7.91
N GLN A 188 -4.66 15.07 8.42
CA GLN A 188 -3.46 14.99 9.24
C GLN A 188 -2.15 15.05 8.44
N GLY A 189 -2.20 14.91 7.11
CA GLY A 189 -1.02 14.80 6.25
C GLY A 189 -0.09 13.66 6.72
N ARG A 190 1.17 13.99 7.04
CA ARG A 190 2.19 13.02 7.48
C ARG A 190 2.21 12.77 9.00
N ASP A 191 1.39 13.50 9.76
CA ASP A 191 1.33 13.34 11.21
C ASP A 191 0.26 12.30 11.59
N PHE A 192 0.60 11.02 11.45
CA PHE A 192 -0.31 9.92 11.69
C PHE A 192 -0.72 9.75 13.16
N SER A 193 -0.09 10.46 14.08
CA SER A 193 -0.49 10.47 15.50
C SER A 193 -1.89 11.07 15.71
N LYS A 194 -2.40 11.83 14.73
CA LYS A 194 -3.71 12.47 14.74
C LYS A 194 -4.82 11.60 14.13
N CYS A 195 -4.49 10.42 13.61
CA CYS A 195 -5.48 9.51 13.05
C CYS A 195 -6.40 8.92 14.14
N GLU A 196 -7.66 8.66 13.79
CA GLU A 196 -8.65 8.10 14.72
C GLU A 196 -8.35 6.62 14.99
N ARG A 197 -8.28 6.20 16.27
CA ARG A 197 -8.04 4.79 16.61
C ARG A 197 -9.27 3.93 16.34
N LEU A 198 -9.08 2.81 15.65
CA LEU A 198 -10.09 1.79 15.41
C LEU A 198 -9.95 0.66 16.44
N SER A 199 -10.94 0.48 17.31
CA SER A 199 -10.89 -0.50 18.42
C SER A 199 -10.98 -1.97 17.98
N ASP A 200 -11.53 -2.24 16.80
CA ASP A 200 -11.89 -3.60 16.36
C ASP A 200 -11.18 -4.04 15.06
N ALA A 201 -10.07 -3.38 14.74
CA ALA A 201 -9.30 -3.61 13.51
C ALA A 201 -7.94 -4.28 13.82
N ASP A 202 -7.98 -5.59 14.07
CA ASP A 202 -6.77 -6.40 14.26
C ASP A 202 -6.20 -6.84 12.90
N PRO A 203 -4.93 -6.54 12.57
CA PRO A 203 -4.39 -6.77 11.23
C PRO A 203 -4.36 -8.24 10.80
N TYR A 204 -4.29 -9.21 11.72
CA TYR A 204 -4.39 -10.63 11.39
C TYR A 204 -5.84 -11.03 11.12
N LYS A 205 -6.78 -10.50 11.92
CA LYS A 205 -8.22 -10.71 11.68
C LYS A 205 -8.69 -10.06 10.39
N LEU A 206 -8.04 -9.01 9.92
CA LEU A 206 -8.43 -8.37 8.67
C LEU A 206 -7.77 -9.00 7.43
N GLY A 207 -6.75 -9.86 7.61
CA GLY A 207 -5.97 -10.41 6.51
C GLY A 207 -4.94 -9.44 5.95
N VAL A 208 -4.52 -8.44 6.72
CA VAL A 208 -3.39 -7.55 6.38
C VAL A 208 -2.07 -8.21 6.79
N LEU A 209 -2.08 -9.05 7.83
CA LEU A 209 -0.96 -9.90 8.21
C LEU A 209 -1.39 -11.36 8.20
N THR A 210 -0.50 -12.24 7.78
CA THR A 210 -0.68 -13.69 7.88
C THR A 210 -0.05 -14.25 9.17
N PRO A 211 -0.68 -15.26 9.81
CA PRO A 211 -0.09 -15.98 10.95
C PRO A 211 1.25 -16.64 10.64
#